data_AF-A0ABD5CWU4-F1
#
_entry.id   AF-A0ABD5CWU4-F1
#
_cell.length_a   1.000
_cell.length_b   1.000
_cell.length_c   1.000
_cell.angle_alpha   90.00
_cell.angle_beta   90.00
_cell.angle_gamma   90.00
#
_symmetry.space_group_name_H-M   'P 1'
#
loop_
_entity.id
_entity.type
_entity.pdbx_description
1 polymer ?
#
loop_
_entity_poly.entity_id
_entity_poly.type
_entity_poly.pdbx_seq_one_letter_code
_entity_poly.pdbx_strand_id
1 'polypeptide(L)'
;MDIIAEYILVLSLLILLGNMIGPIRSLTPTVPLVMIVYSLTVMTMMPNKRLLLVVGMSFSIFALMLSKTTSDLEQSFIISYENEVKFSDKIVTSVQELGINNFDQYRLVIVGEKRFNSPLTEMGEMIGNTHYNWDLDSPTGSNRRVTNFLSSQGYKFATVSPTDYRKAQRISLKMKTFPAKGGIKILGKMIVVNLKNTDIVN
;
A
#
# COMPACT_ATOMS: atom_id res chain seq x y z
N MET A 1 6.91 41.84 14.99
CA MET A 1 5.62 41.19 14.68
C MET A 1 5.18 40.45 15.94
N ASP A 2 3.89 40.51 16.29
CA ASP A 2 3.38 39.80 17.46
C ASP A 2 3.57 38.29 17.27
N ILE A 3 4.13 37.62 18.28
CA ILE A 3 4.33 36.16 18.30
C ILE A 3 3.02 35.42 17.97
N ILE A 4 1.89 35.99 18.37
CA ILE A 4 0.55 35.47 18.09
C ILE A 4 0.21 35.54 16.59
N ALA A 5 0.60 36.62 15.91
CA ALA A 5 0.37 36.79 14.47
C ALA A 5 1.23 35.83 13.66
N GLU A 6 2.48 35.59 14.06
CA GLU A 6 3.34 34.55 13.47
C GLU A 6 2.76 33.15 13.68
N TYR A 7 2.24 32.85 14.88
CA TYR A 7 1.63 31.55 15.18
C TYR A 7 0.36 31.28 14.35
N ILE A 8 -0.50 32.30 14.19
CA ILE A 8 -1.71 32.23 13.35
C ILE A 8 -1.34 32.09 11.88
N LEU A 9 -0.34 32.82 11.40
CA LEU A 9 0.15 32.71 10.02
C LEU A 9 0.67 31.29 9.74
N VAL A 10 1.41 30.69 10.68
CA VAL A 10 1.94 29.32 10.57
C VAL A 10 0.83 28.28 10.52
N LEU A 11 -0.16 28.35 11.42
CA LEU A 11 -1.33 27.46 11.37
C LEU A 11 -2.11 27.61 10.07
N SER A 12 -2.28 28.84 9.57
CA SER A 12 -2.99 29.10 8.32
C SER A 12 -2.26 28.55 7.10
N LEU A 13 -0.92 28.62 7.06
CA LEU A 13 -0.10 28.04 5.99
C LEU A 13 -0.15 26.51 6.01
N LEU A 14 -0.16 25.87 7.18
CA LEU A 14 -0.30 24.42 7.31
C LEU A 14 -1.67 23.92 6.83
N ILE A 15 -2.74 24.66 7.13
CA ILE A 15 -4.10 24.35 6.66
C ILE A 15 -4.21 24.57 5.14
N LEU A 16 -3.59 25.63 4.60
CA LEU A 16 -3.55 25.90 3.16
C LEU A 16 -2.72 24.86 2.38
N LEU A 17 -1.55 24.48 2.90
CA LEU A 17 -0.67 23.48 2.27
C LEU A 17 -1.26 22.07 2.38
N GLY A 18 -1.91 21.74 3.49
CA GLY A 18 -2.56 20.44 3.68
C GLY A 18 -3.76 20.17 2.76
N ASN A 19 -4.40 21.23 2.23
CA ASN A 19 -5.51 21.12 1.28
C ASN A 19 -5.07 21.13 -0.19
N MET A 20 -3.89 21.68 -0.52
CA MET A 20 -3.42 21.84 -1.90
C MET A 20 -2.33 20.85 -2.30
N ILE A 21 -1.55 20.35 -1.35
CA ILE A 21 -0.48 19.40 -1.62
C ILE A 21 -0.99 18.02 -1.24
N GLY A 22 -0.63 17.00 -2.02
CA GLY A 22 -1.04 15.62 -1.81
C GLY A 22 -0.70 15.09 -0.40
N PRO A 23 -0.86 13.78 -0.17
CA PRO A 23 -0.69 13.19 1.16
C PRO A 23 0.62 13.68 1.80
N ILE A 24 0.56 14.24 3.02
CA ILE A 24 1.68 14.88 3.75
C ILE A 24 3.00 14.07 3.70
N ARG A 25 2.88 12.76 3.52
CA ARG A 25 3.94 11.76 3.27
C ARG A 25 4.82 12.07 2.06
N SER A 26 4.28 12.59 0.96
CA SER A 26 5.06 12.97 -0.23
C SER A 26 5.97 14.17 0.01
N LEU A 27 5.78 14.84 1.15
CA LEU A 27 6.57 15.97 1.60
C LEU A 27 7.47 15.62 2.79
N THR A 28 7.57 14.34 3.15
CA THR A 28 8.65 13.88 4.03
C THR A 28 9.97 13.89 3.22
N PRO A 29 11.06 14.50 3.74
CA PRO A 29 11.22 15.10 5.07
C PRO A 29 10.99 16.62 5.11
N THR A 30 10.66 17.26 4.00
CA THR A 30 10.56 18.72 3.85
C THR A 30 9.62 19.39 4.86
N VAL A 31 8.37 18.91 5.01
CA VAL A 31 7.41 19.51 5.96
C VAL A 31 7.87 19.37 7.42
N PRO A 32 8.29 18.18 7.89
CA PRO A 32 8.90 18.04 9.22
C PRO A 32 10.12 18.96 9.43
N LEU A 33 10.99 19.09 8.44
CA LEU A 33 12.19 19.93 8.53
C LEU A 33 11.83 21.42 8.67
N VAL A 34 10.87 21.91 7.89
CA VAL A 34 10.36 23.28 7.98
C VAL A 34 9.74 23.51 9.36
N MET A 35 8.94 22.58 9.87
CA MET A 35 8.38 22.64 11.22
C MET A 35 9.47 22.72 12.30
N ILE A 36 10.55 21.96 12.16
CA ILE A 36 11.69 22.00 13.09
C ILE A 36 12.36 23.39 13.05
N VAL A 37 12.70 23.91 11.88
CA VAL A 37 13.37 25.22 11.74
C VAL A 37 12.50 26.34 12.33
N TYR A 38 11.19 26.35 12.06
CA TYR A 38 10.28 27.36 12.59
C TYR A 38 10.01 27.20 14.09
N SER A 39 9.95 25.97 14.61
CA SER A 39 9.81 25.74 16.05
C SER A 39 11.04 26.26 16.81
N LEU A 40 12.25 26.06 16.25
CA LEU A 40 13.49 26.56 16.82
C LEU A 40 13.56 28.10 16.80
N THR A 41 13.05 28.77 15.76
CA THR A 41 13.02 30.24 15.71
C THR A 41 12.03 30.83 16.72
N VAL A 42 10.84 30.25 16.89
CA VAL A 42 9.88 30.69 17.91
C VAL A 42 10.43 30.47 19.33
N MET A 43 11.16 29.36 19.53
CA MET A 43 11.82 29.04 20.79
C MET A 43 12.91 30.06 21.16
N THR A 44 13.69 30.59 20.22
CA THR A 44 14.73 31.59 20.53
C THR A 44 14.19 32.97 20.87
N MET A 45 12.92 33.27 20.53
CA MET A 45 12.26 34.55 20.85
C MET A 45 11.57 34.55 22.23
N MET A 46 11.53 33.41 22.95
CA MET A 46 10.93 33.34 24.28
C MET A 46 11.90 33.81 25.38
N PRO A 47 11.53 34.84 26.18
CA PRO A 47 12.42 35.40 27.21
C PRO A 47 12.56 34.49 28.45
N ASN A 48 11.58 33.62 28.72
CA ASN A 48 11.58 32.76 29.91
C ASN A 48 12.24 31.40 29.64
N LYS A 49 13.46 31.23 30.15
CA LYS A 49 14.27 30.00 29.99
C LYS A 49 13.63 28.73 30.55
N ARG A 50 12.79 28.82 31.60
CA ARG A 50 12.10 27.63 32.17
C ARG A 50 10.94 27.20 31.28
N LEU A 51 10.15 28.15 30.79
CA LEU A 51 9.06 27.88 29.86
C LEU A 51 9.58 27.32 28.54
N LEU A 52 10.68 27.89 28.04
CA LEU A 52 11.41 27.40 26.87
C LEU A 52 11.81 25.92 26.99
N LEU A 53 12.33 25.52 28.16
CA LEU A 53 12.69 24.13 28.43
C LEU A 53 11.49 23.18 28.38
N VAL A 54 10.36 23.57 29.00
CA VAL A 54 9.13 22.75 29.01
C VAL A 54 8.53 22.62 27.62
N VAL A 55 8.40 23.73 26.89
CA VAL A 55 7.89 23.73 25.51
C VAL A 55 8.82 22.94 24.60
N GLY A 56 10.13 23.12 24.72
CA GLY A 56 11.12 22.36 23.97
C GLY A 56 11.02 20.85 24.19
N MET A 57 10.94 20.40 25.45
CA MET A 57 10.75 18.97 25.76
C MET A 57 9.45 18.44 25.18
N SER A 58 8.33 19.17 25.32
CA SER A 58 7.04 18.74 24.76
C SER A 58 7.08 18.61 23.24
N PHE A 59 7.76 19.54 22.56
CA PHE A 59 7.91 19.52 21.11
C PHE A 59 8.82 18.37 20.66
N SER A 60 9.92 18.10 21.38
CA SER A 60 10.78 16.95 21.09
C SER A 60 10.04 15.63 21.22
N ILE A 61 9.17 15.47 22.24
CA ILE A 61 8.33 14.27 22.39
C ILE A 61 7.38 14.13 21.20
N PHE A 62 6.69 15.21 20.82
CA PHE A 62 5.77 15.19 19.69
C PHE A 62 6.47 14.91 18.35
N ALA A 63 7.64 15.51 18.12
CA ALA A 63 8.47 15.26 16.95
C ALA A 63 8.91 13.80 16.86
N LEU A 64 9.37 13.21 17.98
CA LEU A 64 9.75 11.79 18.03
C LEU A 64 8.56 10.86 17.78
N MET A 65 7.38 11.19 18.31
CA MET A 65 6.14 10.44 18.02
C MET A 65 5.79 10.50 16.53
N LEU A 66 5.83 11.67 15.91
CA LEU A 66 5.55 11.84 14.48
C LEU A 66 6.57 11.09 13.61
N SER A 67 7.87 11.20 13.91
CA SER A 67 8.92 10.47 13.22
C SER A 67 8.74 8.96 13.33
N LYS A 68 8.34 8.45 14.51
CA LYS A 68 8.04 7.04 14.70
C LYS A 68 6.86 6.61 13.82
N THR A 69 5.74 7.32 13.87
CA THR A 69 4.56 6.99 13.06
C THR A 69 4.88 7.02 11.56
N THR A 70 5.58 8.04 11.08
CA THR A 70 6.00 8.11 9.66
C THR A 70 6.90 6.93 9.29
N SER A 71 7.89 6.61 10.13
CA SER A 71 8.80 5.48 9.89
C SER A 71 8.07 4.14 9.90
N ASP A 72 7.16 3.91 10.85
CA ASP A 72 6.38 2.67 10.95
C ASP A 72 5.49 2.50 9.70
N LEU A 73 4.90 3.58 9.19
CA LEU A 73 4.11 3.58 7.96
C LEU A 73 4.94 3.27 6.70
N GLU A 74 6.11 3.90 6.57
CA GLU A 74 7.04 3.65 5.45
C GLU A 74 7.56 2.20 5.48
N GLN A 75 7.96 1.71 6.65
CA GLN A 75 8.39 0.32 6.82
C GLN A 75 7.26 -0.66 6.53
N SER A 76 6.04 -0.37 6.99
CA SER A 76 4.86 -1.18 6.67
C SER A 76 4.63 -1.27 5.15
N PHE A 77 4.79 -0.16 4.43
CA PHE A 77 4.66 -0.14 2.98
C PHE A 77 5.74 -0.99 2.30
N ILE A 78 7.02 -0.82 2.68
CA ILE A 78 8.14 -1.60 2.14
C ILE A 78 7.92 -3.10 2.37
N ILE A 79 7.59 -3.51 3.59
CA ILE A 79 7.34 -4.92 3.94
C ILE A 79 6.18 -5.49 3.12
N SER A 80 5.10 -4.73 2.98
CA SER A 80 3.92 -5.16 2.21
C SER A 80 4.26 -5.33 0.73
N TYR A 81 4.99 -4.37 0.16
CA TYR A 81 5.47 -4.42 -1.21
C TYR A 81 6.40 -5.62 -1.45
N GLU A 82 7.40 -5.84 -0.59
CA GLU A 82 8.31 -6.99 -0.71
C GLU A 82 7.56 -8.32 -0.64
N ASN A 83 6.56 -8.43 0.24
CA ASN A 83 5.74 -9.62 0.34
C ASN A 83 4.86 -9.82 -0.91
N GLU A 84 4.34 -8.75 -1.48
CA GLU A 84 3.58 -8.77 -2.73
C GLU A 84 4.43 -9.19 -3.92
N VAL A 85 5.68 -8.70 -4.01
CA VAL A 85 6.69 -9.13 -4.99
C VAL A 85 6.95 -10.63 -4.85
N LYS A 86 7.34 -11.09 -3.65
CA LYS A 86 7.62 -12.52 -3.38
C LYS A 86 6.43 -13.42 -3.71
N PHE A 87 5.21 -12.95 -3.47
CA PHE A 87 4.00 -13.70 -3.78
C PHE A 87 3.74 -13.77 -5.29
N SER A 88 3.96 -12.67 -6.00
CA SER A 88 3.84 -12.59 -7.45
C SER A 88 4.88 -13.46 -8.15
N ASP A 89 6.12 -13.46 -7.66
CA ASP A 89 7.18 -14.37 -8.12
C ASP A 89 6.77 -15.83 -7.97
N LYS A 90 6.18 -16.21 -6.83
CA LYS A 90 5.66 -17.57 -6.63
C LYS A 90 4.59 -17.94 -7.65
N ILE A 91 3.68 -17.04 -7.99
CA ILE A 91 2.67 -17.30 -9.03
C ILE A 91 3.38 -17.51 -10.37
N VAL A 92 4.29 -16.62 -10.76
CA VAL A 92 5.01 -16.69 -12.03
C VAL A 92 5.82 -17.98 -12.13
N THR A 93 6.62 -18.29 -11.11
CA THR A 93 7.42 -19.52 -11.07
C THR A 93 6.53 -20.75 -11.15
N SER A 94 5.42 -20.81 -10.41
CA SER A 94 4.47 -21.93 -10.52
C SER A 94 3.83 -22.06 -11.91
N VAL A 95 3.62 -20.95 -12.62
CA VAL A 95 3.14 -20.97 -14.02
C VAL A 95 4.23 -21.47 -14.98
N GLN A 96 5.49 -21.08 -14.76
CA GLN A 96 6.64 -21.55 -15.54
C GLN A 96 6.92 -23.04 -15.33
N GLU A 97 6.80 -23.53 -14.10
CA GLU A 97 6.90 -24.95 -13.76
C GLU A 97 5.81 -25.79 -14.45
N LEU A 98 4.68 -25.18 -14.81
CA LEU A 98 3.62 -25.79 -15.62
C LEU A 98 3.88 -25.67 -17.14
N GLY A 99 5.04 -25.17 -17.55
CA GLY A 99 5.50 -25.11 -18.94
C GLY A 99 5.18 -23.83 -19.69
N ILE A 100 4.66 -22.79 -19.04
CA ILE A 100 4.34 -21.50 -19.68
C ILE A 100 5.45 -20.49 -19.40
N ASN A 101 6.25 -20.20 -20.44
CA ASN A 101 7.32 -19.20 -20.38
C ASN A 101 7.02 -17.93 -21.19
N ASN A 102 6.03 -17.97 -22.09
CA ASN A 102 5.57 -16.81 -22.85
C ASN A 102 4.17 -16.42 -22.35
N PHE A 103 4.11 -15.36 -21.55
CA PHE A 103 2.91 -14.95 -20.82
C PHE A 103 1.95 -14.11 -21.66
N ASP A 104 2.43 -13.41 -22.69
CA ASP A 104 1.67 -12.42 -23.48
C ASP A 104 0.41 -13.02 -24.13
N GLN A 105 0.43 -14.32 -24.41
CA GLN A 105 -0.69 -15.02 -25.01
C GLN A 105 -1.73 -15.53 -24.01
N TYR A 106 -1.44 -15.46 -22.71
CA TYR A 106 -2.26 -16.00 -21.63
C TYR A 106 -2.91 -14.87 -20.84
N ARG A 107 -4.16 -15.13 -20.41
CA ARG A 107 -4.86 -14.30 -19.45
C ARG A 107 -4.67 -14.89 -18.07
N LEU A 108 -3.99 -14.16 -17.18
CA LEU A 108 -3.88 -14.52 -15.77
C LEU A 108 -5.11 -14.00 -15.03
N VAL A 109 -5.90 -14.91 -14.47
CA VAL A 109 -7.14 -14.61 -13.76
C VAL A 109 -7.01 -14.99 -12.30
N ILE A 110 -6.83 -13.98 -11.45
CA ILE A 110 -6.86 -14.06 -10.00
C ILE A 110 -8.30 -14.11 -9.53
N VAL A 111 -8.65 -15.07 -8.69
CA VAL A 111 -9.98 -15.21 -8.09
C VAL A 111 -9.87 -15.17 -6.56
N GLY A 112 -10.46 -14.15 -5.93
CA GLY A 112 -10.35 -13.91 -4.49
C GLY A 112 -9.40 -12.75 -4.19
N GLU A 113 -8.96 -12.66 -2.94
CA GLU A 113 -8.05 -11.62 -2.48
C GLU A 113 -6.85 -12.21 -1.72
N LYS A 114 -5.74 -11.48 -1.71
CA LYS A 114 -4.63 -11.72 -0.78
C LYS A 114 -4.31 -10.43 -0.06
N ARG A 115 -4.43 -10.46 1.27
CA ARG A 115 -3.97 -9.37 2.13
C ARG A 115 -2.56 -9.67 2.63
N PHE A 116 -1.75 -8.64 2.67
CA PHE A 116 -0.39 -8.68 3.18
C PHE A 116 -0.37 -7.82 4.43
N ASN A 117 -0.31 -8.45 5.59
CA ASN A 117 -0.31 -7.73 6.86
C ASN A 117 1.14 -7.43 7.26
N SER A 118 1.40 -6.22 7.74
CA SER A 118 2.59 -5.91 8.52
C SER A 118 2.18 -5.70 9.99
N PRO A 119 2.98 -6.13 10.98
CA PRO A 119 2.72 -5.79 12.38
C PRO A 119 2.75 -4.27 12.65
N LEU A 120 3.25 -3.48 11.68
CA LEU A 120 3.29 -2.02 11.71
C LEU A 120 2.12 -1.37 10.95
N THR A 121 1.17 -2.15 10.42
CA THR A 121 0.02 -1.61 9.69
C THR A 121 -0.98 -0.97 10.64
N GLU A 122 -0.97 0.36 10.72
CA GLU A 122 -2.04 1.15 11.32
C GLU A 122 -3.29 1.05 10.42
N MET A 123 -4.31 0.30 10.86
CA MET A 123 -5.59 0.19 10.12
C MET A 123 -6.37 1.51 10.26
N GLY A 124 -6.46 2.28 9.17
CA GLY A 124 -7.24 3.52 9.15
C GLY A 124 -7.21 4.32 7.85
N GLU A 125 -6.21 4.12 6.99
CA GLU A 125 -6.13 4.81 5.69
C GLU A 125 -6.10 3.81 4.53
N MET A 126 -6.08 4.28 3.27
CA MET A 126 -5.81 3.52 2.03
C MET A 126 -4.54 2.63 2.05
N ILE A 127 -3.87 2.56 3.20
CA ILE A 127 -2.62 1.92 3.53
C ILE A 127 -2.94 0.55 4.09
N GLY A 128 -2.50 -0.47 3.36
CA GLY A 128 -2.80 -1.88 3.67
C GLY A 128 -3.58 -2.57 2.55
N ASN A 129 -4.09 -1.82 1.58
CA ASN A 129 -4.54 -2.41 0.32
C ASN A 129 -3.36 -2.57 -0.65
N THR A 130 -3.32 -3.72 -1.32
CA THR A 130 -2.35 -4.11 -2.33
C THR A 130 -3.04 -4.35 -3.66
N HIS A 131 -2.30 -4.72 -4.69
CA HIS A 131 -2.88 -4.99 -6.01
C HIS A 131 -3.81 -6.20 -5.99
N TYR A 132 -3.73 -7.08 -4.98
CA TYR A 132 -4.53 -8.30 -4.87
C TYR A 132 -5.85 -8.16 -4.11
N ASN A 133 -6.06 -7.10 -3.31
CA ASN A 133 -7.29 -6.89 -2.53
C ASN A 133 -8.04 -5.59 -2.90
N TRP A 134 -7.52 -4.84 -3.87
CA TRP A 134 -8.16 -3.64 -4.38
C TRP A 134 -9.11 -3.97 -5.54
N ASP A 135 -10.18 -3.19 -5.71
CA ASP A 135 -11.17 -3.29 -6.81
C ASP A 135 -11.91 -4.64 -6.82
N LEU A 136 -12.14 -5.26 -5.66
CA LEU A 136 -12.82 -6.56 -5.58
C LEU A 136 -14.24 -6.55 -6.16
N ASP A 137 -14.93 -5.41 -6.08
CA ASP A 137 -16.28 -5.21 -6.62
C ASP A 137 -16.30 -4.96 -8.15
N SER A 138 -15.13 -4.85 -8.79
CA SER A 138 -15.03 -4.68 -10.24
C SER A 138 -15.53 -5.93 -11.00
N PRO A 139 -16.09 -5.78 -12.22
CA PRO A 139 -16.45 -6.91 -13.07
C PRO A 139 -15.31 -7.87 -13.41
N THR A 140 -14.05 -7.47 -13.18
CA THR A 140 -12.86 -8.30 -13.31
C THR A 140 -12.12 -8.50 -11.98
N GLY A 141 -12.69 -8.09 -10.85
CA GLY A 141 -12.00 -8.00 -9.56
C GLY A 141 -10.68 -7.21 -9.65
N SER A 142 -9.70 -7.63 -8.85
CA SER A 142 -8.36 -7.03 -8.77
C SER A 142 -7.47 -7.27 -10.00
N ASN A 143 -7.93 -8.05 -10.99
CA ASN A 143 -7.09 -8.54 -12.10
C ASN A 143 -6.34 -7.45 -12.85
N ARG A 144 -6.99 -6.31 -13.16
CA ARG A 144 -6.33 -5.19 -13.85
C ARG A 144 -5.12 -4.68 -13.06
N ARG A 145 -5.23 -4.57 -11.74
CA ARG A 145 -4.15 -4.10 -10.88
C ARG A 145 -3.04 -5.12 -10.78
N VAL A 146 -3.39 -6.40 -10.58
CA VAL A 146 -2.40 -7.48 -10.53
C VAL A 146 -1.63 -7.61 -11.84
N THR A 147 -2.31 -7.58 -12.99
CA THR A 147 -1.63 -7.69 -14.29
C THR A 147 -0.77 -6.47 -14.59
N ASN A 148 -1.18 -5.27 -14.18
CA ASN A 148 -0.35 -4.06 -14.32
C ASN A 148 0.89 -4.12 -13.42
N PHE A 149 0.73 -4.62 -12.19
CA PHE A 149 1.84 -4.82 -11.26
C PHE A 149 2.86 -5.81 -11.83
N LEU A 150 2.40 -6.98 -12.27
CA LEU A 150 3.25 -7.98 -12.93
C LEU A 150 3.90 -7.43 -14.21
N SER A 151 3.19 -6.62 -14.99
CA SER A 151 3.76 -5.97 -16.17
C SER A 151 4.88 -4.99 -15.81
N SER A 152 4.81 -4.32 -14.66
CA SER A 152 5.90 -3.45 -14.18
C SER A 152 7.16 -4.23 -13.79
N GLN A 153 7.01 -5.52 -13.49
CA GLN A 153 8.09 -6.48 -13.21
C GLN A 153 8.59 -7.21 -14.47
N GLY A 154 8.02 -6.92 -15.64
CA GLY A 154 8.39 -7.54 -16.92
C GLY A 154 7.52 -8.71 -17.35
N TYR A 155 6.51 -9.11 -16.57
CA TYR A 155 5.59 -10.20 -16.91
C TYR A 155 4.30 -9.67 -17.52
N LYS A 156 4.19 -9.72 -18.84
CA LYS A 156 3.03 -9.22 -19.57
C LYS A 156 2.00 -10.33 -19.79
N PHE A 157 0.76 -10.07 -19.43
CA PHE A 157 -0.38 -10.96 -19.66
C PHE A 157 -1.42 -10.27 -20.51
N ALA A 158 -2.21 -11.05 -21.24
CA ALA A 158 -3.37 -10.53 -21.97
C ALA A 158 -4.46 -10.05 -21.00
N THR A 159 -5.19 -9.02 -21.41
CA THR A 159 -6.27 -8.42 -20.63
C THR A 159 -7.36 -9.44 -20.26
N VAL A 160 -7.78 -9.41 -18.99
CA VAL A 160 -8.91 -10.21 -18.49
C VAL A 160 -10.22 -9.51 -18.79
N SER A 161 -11.16 -10.22 -19.42
CA SER A 161 -12.52 -9.71 -19.62
C SER A 161 -13.46 -10.15 -18.49
N PRO A 162 -14.62 -9.48 -18.30
CA PRO A 162 -15.61 -9.91 -17.32
C PRO A 162 -16.18 -11.33 -17.56
N THR A 163 -16.16 -11.83 -18.80
CA THR A 163 -16.56 -13.21 -19.10
C THR A 163 -15.49 -14.21 -18.65
N ASP A 164 -14.20 -13.87 -18.81
CA ASP A 164 -13.08 -14.68 -18.31
C ASP A 164 -13.12 -14.78 -16.79
N TYR A 165 -13.34 -13.65 -16.11
CA TYR A 165 -13.41 -13.61 -14.65
C TYR A 165 -14.57 -14.46 -14.12
N ARG A 166 -15.78 -14.31 -14.67
CA ARG A 166 -16.93 -15.16 -14.32
C ARG A 166 -16.68 -16.65 -14.58
N LYS A 167 -15.99 -16.99 -15.67
CA LYS A 167 -15.62 -18.38 -15.96
C LYS A 167 -14.64 -18.90 -14.90
N ALA A 168 -13.60 -18.12 -14.60
CA ALA A 168 -12.60 -18.47 -13.58
C ALA A 168 -13.22 -18.63 -12.20
N GLN A 169 -14.18 -17.77 -11.81
CA GLN A 169 -14.92 -17.89 -10.55
C GLN A 169 -15.65 -19.23 -10.43
N ARG A 170 -16.26 -19.74 -11.51
CA ARG A 170 -16.93 -21.06 -11.49
C ARG A 170 -15.92 -22.21 -11.39
N ILE A 171 -14.77 -22.07 -12.06
CA ILE A 171 -13.70 -23.07 -12.03
C ILE A 171 -13.05 -23.12 -10.64
N SER A 172 -12.86 -21.97 -10.00
CA SER A 172 -12.15 -21.83 -8.73
C SER A 172 -12.87 -22.53 -7.57
N LEU A 173 -14.19 -22.74 -7.65
CA LEU A 173 -14.97 -23.47 -6.64
C LEU A 173 -14.46 -24.90 -6.40
N LYS A 174 -13.75 -25.48 -7.38
CA LYS A 174 -13.17 -26.84 -7.29
C LYS A 174 -11.65 -26.82 -7.16
N MET A 175 -11.04 -25.65 -6.99
CA MET A 175 -9.60 -25.47 -6.85
C MET A 175 -9.23 -25.33 -5.38
N LYS A 176 -8.04 -25.78 -5.01
CA LYS A 176 -7.48 -25.44 -3.69
C LYS A 176 -7.07 -23.97 -3.66
N THR A 177 -6.86 -23.42 -2.48
CA THR A 177 -6.30 -22.07 -2.33
C THR A 177 -4.80 -22.10 -2.61
N PHE A 178 -4.32 -21.28 -3.53
CA PHE A 178 -2.89 -21.06 -3.75
C PHE A 178 -2.24 -20.51 -2.46
N PRO A 179 -1.05 -21.00 -2.03
CA PRO A 179 -0.05 -21.77 -2.79
C PRO A 179 -0.19 -23.29 -2.76
N ALA A 180 -1.30 -23.86 -2.27
CA ALA A 180 -1.46 -25.31 -2.27
C ALA A 180 -1.49 -25.88 -3.70
N LYS A 181 -0.97 -27.11 -3.87
CA LYS A 181 -1.01 -27.84 -5.14
C LYS A 181 -2.45 -27.93 -5.67
N GLY A 182 -2.68 -27.50 -6.91
CA GLY A 182 -4.02 -27.39 -7.50
C GLY A 182 -4.70 -26.02 -7.26
N GLY A 183 -3.99 -25.05 -6.70
CA GLY A 183 -4.43 -23.65 -6.63
C GLY A 183 -4.19 -22.84 -7.91
N ILE A 184 -3.45 -23.40 -8.87
CA ILE A 184 -3.32 -22.88 -10.23
C ILE A 184 -3.88 -23.90 -11.21
N LYS A 185 -4.63 -23.43 -12.20
CA LYS A 185 -5.17 -24.28 -13.28
C LYS A 185 -5.04 -23.58 -14.64
N ILE A 186 -4.56 -24.32 -15.63
CA ILE A 186 -4.44 -23.85 -17.02
C ILE A 186 -5.59 -24.42 -17.84
N LEU A 187 -6.26 -23.57 -18.61
CA LEU A 187 -7.39 -23.91 -19.47
C LEU A 187 -7.28 -23.17 -20.81
N GLY A 188 -6.59 -23.79 -21.77
CA GLY A 188 -6.20 -23.10 -23.00
C GLY A 188 -5.34 -21.88 -22.69
N LYS A 189 -5.71 -20.71 -23.22
CA LYS A 189 -5.01 -19.41 -22.99
C LYS A 189 -5.44 -18.69 -21.70
N MET A 190 -5.90 -19.42 -20.68
CA MET A 190 -6.34 -18.87 -19.41
C MET A 190 -5.64 -19.58 -18.27
N ILE A 191 -5.01 -18.82 -17.39
CA ILE A 191 -4.38 -19.29 -16.16
C ILE A 191 -5.25 -18.79 -15.01
N VAL A 192 -5.86 -19.68 -14.26
CA VAL A 192 -6.66 -19.34 -13.08
C VAL A 192 -5.80 -19.54 -11.84
N VAL A 193 -5.74 -18.53 -10.98
CA VAL A 193 -5.12 -18.60 -9.65
C VAL A 193 -6.20 -18.39 -8.60
N ASN A 194 -6.44 -19.40 -7.77
CA ASN A 194 -7.47 -19.32 -6.73
C ASN A 194 -6.87 -18.83 -5.41
N LEU A 195 -7.31 -17.66 -4.96
CA LEU A 195 -6.95 -17.04 -3.68
C LEU A 195 -8.09 -17.05 -2.68
N LYS A 196 -9.28 -17.52 -3.07
CA LYS A 196 -10.41 -17.63 -2.13
C LYS A 196 -10.07 -18.66 -1.07
N ASN A 197 -10.05 -18.24 0.19
CA ASN A 197 -9.96 -19.16 1.29
C ASN A 197 -11.25 -19.99 1.34
N THR A 198 -11.18 -21.28 1.01
CA THR A 198 -12.33 -22.20 1.15
C THR A 198 -12.67 -22.51 2.61
N ASP A 199 -11.86 -22.06 3.57
CA ASP A 199 -12.08 -22.30 5.00
C ASP A 199 -13.00 -21.25 5.66
N ILE A 200 -13.61 -20.36 4.89
CA ILE A 200 -14.65 -19.43 5.37
C ILE A 200 -15.96 -19.74 4.64
N VAL A 201 -16.53 -20.90 4.97
CA VAL A 201 -17.98 -21.09 4.95
C VAL A 201 -18.38 -21.29 6.40
N ASN A 202 -18.83 -20.21 7.02
CA ASN A 202 -19.74 -20.17 8.16
C ASN A 202 -20.46 -18.83 8.13
#